data_AF-A0A094FCX0-F1
#
_entry.id   AF-A0A094FCX0-F1
#
_cell.length_a   1.000
_cell.length_b   1.000
_cell.length_c   1.000
_cell.angle_alpha   90.00
_cell.angle_beta   90.00
_cell.angle_gamma   90.00
#
_symmetry.space_group_name_H-M   'P 1'
#
loop_
_entity.id
_entity.type
_entity.pdbx_description
1 polymer ?
#
loop_
_entity_poly.entity_id
_entity_poly.type
_entity_poly.pdbx_seq_one_letter_code
_entity_poly.pdbx_strand_id
1 'polypeptide(L)'
;MDAHGVSTEQWERLKKFKQTLEEAKKRQGERPNDRKPPEYAYMRFMMTFGPLGQEKPGHFIYTSFIAPAYLPCTTQVADLKHITINELRLETHHRGTYILLRCITPPNRLTAIMVLAEDKNNEVVSLQMYQQENEETRPAIDIANRGIVLLVKEPYYKTMSDGEYGLRVDHLSDIVHLRSDDVRIPLDWQPRLIEVDQSAEALKLKGNLAMKEGKFWDSISIYSDALAQPTSADEADTIKRNRSLAFLRTKQFDVALSDIGFPNFGENAPEKAIFRAGEALYNLRRFDECCEVLAILCRLYPLNALARASSGRAQSRLREQKTGEFNFKLLQAEAKKLRPPHLDHATYIGPIEVRQTTSKGRGLFVTKSVKAGDLLLCEKAFAHCYAPEESEAEKSGKSNISILMNTETNTAFMGTQADLLKSIVQKMYHNPSVASPFTALHHGDYKGVDTTTVDQMPIVDTFQVERTISFNSFGCPLSSMNSQAKVRDHKDEPESAFHSTGIWIQASYINHSCTSNARRSFIGDMMIVRATRDLKKGTELSFWYHCPSRGIP
;
A
#
# COMPACT_ATOMS: atom_id res chain seq x y z
N MET A 1 0.35 -16.67 9.37
CA MET A 1 0.74 -18.01 8.85
C MET A 1 2.22 -17.98 8.49
N ASP A 2 2.93 -19.12 8.48
CA ASP A 2 4.32 -19.38 8.00
C ASP A 2 5.30 -18.20 7.78
N ALA A 3 5.30 -17.17 8.63
CA ALA A 3 6.14 -15.98 8.51
C ALA A 3 7.15 -15.94 9.66
N HIS A 4 8.35 -15.38 9.44
CA HIS A 4 9.39 -15.42 10.48
C HIS A 4 8.95 -14.65 11.72
N GLY A 5 9.03 -15.35 12.84
CA GLY A 5 9.08 -14.72 14.15
C GLY A 5 10.40 -13.98 14.33
N VAL A 6 10.42 -13.09 15.30
CA VAL A 6 11.60 -12.30 15.67
C VAL A 6 12.46 -13.01 16.71
N SER A 7 13.76 -12.69 16.75
CA SER A 7 14.72 -13.26 17.72
C SER A 7 14.47 -12.77 19.16
N THR A 8 15.09 -13.41 20.16
CA THR A 8 14.99 -12.99 21.57
C THR A 8 15.44 -11.55 21.78
N GLU A 9 16.50 -11.10 21.09
CA GLU A 9 16.97 -9.70 21.16
C GLU A 9 15.88 -8.72 20.71
N GLN A 10 15.14 -9.08 19.66
CA GLN A 10 14.08 -8.25 19.10
C GLN A 10 12.86 -8.22 20.03
N TRP A 11 12.57 -9.31 20.74
CA TRP A 11 11.58 -9.31 21.82
C TRP A 11 11.98 -8.40 22.98
N GLU A 12 13.25 -8.34 23.37
CA GLU A 12 13.72 -7.38 24.37
C GLU A 12 13.58 -5.93 23.89
N ARG A 13 13.85 -5.66 22.60
CA ARG A 13 13.58 -4.34 22.00
C ARG A 13 12.09 -3.98 22.06
N LEU A 14 11.19 -4.92 21.77
CA LEU A 14 9.74 -4.71 21.88
C LEU A 14 9.34 -4.36 23.32
N LYS A 15 9.86 -5.09 24.31
CA LYS A 15 9.61 -4.82 25.74
C LYS A 15 10.09 -3.43 26.13
N LYS A 16 11.31 -3.05 25.74
CA LYS A 16 11.87 -1.72 26.01
C LYS A 16 11.01 -0.62 25.37
N PHE A 17 10.60 -0.80 24.12
CA PHE A 17 9.75 0.16 23.43
C PHE A 17 8.37 0.29 24.11
N LYS A 18 7.81 -0.81 24.59
CA LYS A 18 6.57 -0.80 25.38
C LYS A 18 6.73 -0.02 26.68
N GLN A 19 7.83 -0.21 27.41
CA GLN A 19 8.14 0.57 28.62
C GLN A 19 8.23 2.06 28.32
N THR A 20 8.95 2.45 27.25
CA THR A 20 9.02 3.86 26.81
C THR A 20 7.65 4.43 26.48
N LEU A 21 6.77 3.66 25.84
CA LEU A 21 5.39 4.09 25.55
C LEU A 21 4.57 4.25 26.84
N GLU A 22 4.72 3.35 27.80
CA GLU A 22 4.06 3.44 29.11
C GLU A 22 4.53 4.67 29.90
N GLU A 23 5.82 5.00 29.83
CA GLU A 23 6.40 6.21 30.41
C GLU A 23 5.88 7.48 29.73
N ALA A 24 5.85 7.51 28.40
CA ALA A 24 5.30 8.63 27.64
C ALA A 24 3.82 8.87 28.00
N LYS A 25 3.02 7.80 28.12
CA LYS A 25 1.61 7.88 28.51
C LYS A 25 1.38 8.49 29.89
N LYS A 26 2.35 8.45 30.80
CA LYS A 26 2.24 9.15 32.10
C LYS A 26 2.12 10.66 31.95
N ARG A 27 2.61 11.21 30.83
CA ARG A 27 2.55 12.63 30.48
C ARG A 27 1.35 12.99 29.59
N GLN A 28 0.40 12.06 29.44
CA GLN A 28 -0.75 12.29 28.57
C GLN A 28 -1.55 13.52 29.00
N GLY A 29 -1.87 14.37 28.03
CA GLY A 29 -2.64 15.61 28.26
C GLY A 29 -1.79 16.79 28.74
N GLU A 30 -0.51 16.57 29.08
CA GLU A 30 0.41 17.64 29.45
C GLU A 30 0.70 18.56 28.26
N ARG A 31 0.79 19.87 28.54
CA ARG A 31 1.41 20.81 27.63
C ARG A 31 2.89 20.89 28.00
N PRO A 32 3.82 20.50 27.11
CA PRO A 32 5.23 20.48 27.44
C PRO A 32 5.77 21.91 27.59
N ASN A 33 6.35 22.21 28.75
CA ASN A 33 7.01 23.48 29.04
C ASN A 33 8.53 23.42 28.81
N ASP A 34 9.03 22.23 28.45
CA ASP A 34 10.44 21.89 28.26
C ASP A 34 10.82 21.77 26.76
N ARG A 35 9.99 22.34 25.88
CA ARG A 35 10.28 22.40 24.44
C ARG A 35 11.58 23.13 24.19
N LYS A 36 12.41 22.56 23.31
CA LYS A 36 13.65 23.17 22.87
C LYS A 36 13.38 24.30 21.87
N PRO A 37 14.23 25.33 21.79
CA PRO A 37 14.10 26.39 20.79
C PRO A 37 14.10 25.85 19.36
N PRO A 38 13.41 26.50 18.41
CA PRO A 38 13.38 26.13 16.99
C PRO A 38 14.77 25.89 16.37
N GLU A 39 15.76 26.70 16.73
CA GLU A 39 17.13 26.60 16.21
C GLU A 39 17.79 25.30 16.64
N TYR A 40 17.52 24.84 17.87
CA TYR A 40 18.01 23.56 18.39
C TYR A 40 17.35 22.39 17.66
N ALA A 41 16.03 22.45 17.44
CA ALA A 41 15.31 21.43 16.68
C ALA A 41 15.87 21.32 15.26
N TYR A 42 16.08 22.45 14.59
CA TYR A 42 16.68 22.52 13.25
C TYR A 42 18.09 21.94 13.24
N MET A 43 18.97 22.41 14.14
CA MET A 43 20.34 21.93 14.25
C MET A 43 20.39 20.41 14.44
N ARG A 44 19.61 19.88 15.38
CA ARG A 44 19.58 18.45 15.65
C ARG A 44 19.04 17.66 14.45
N PHE A 45 17.93 18.09 13.85
CA PHE A 45 17.38 17.42 12.67
C PHE A 45 18.41 17.37 11.54
N MET A 46 19.11 18.47 11.28
CA MET A 46 20.15 18.53 10.25
C MET A 46 21.41 17.74 10.63
N MET A 47 21.76 17.61 11.91
CA MET A 47 22.85 16.73 12.35
C MET A 47 22.49 15.25 12.17
N THR A 48 21.27 14.86 12.53
CA THR A 48 20.82 13.46 12.44
C THR A 48 20.57 13.04 10.99
N PHE A 49 19.97 13.91 10.18
CA PHE A 49 19.44 13.54 8.85
C PHE A 49 20.04 14.30 7.68
N GLY A 50 20.95 15.25 7.94
CA GLY A 50 21.65 15.99 6.89
C GLY A 50 22.73 15.17 6.18
N PRO A 51 23.45 15.78 5.22
CA PRO A 51 24.45 15.09 4.40
C PRO A 51 25.57 14.40 5.19
N LEU A 52 25.87 14.90 6.40
CA LEU A 52 26.88 14.35 7.32
C LEU A 52 26.39 13.15 8.13
N GLY A 53 25.07 12.94 8.22
CA GLY A 53 24.43 11.84 8.96
C GLY A 53 24.02 10.66 8.07
N GLN A 54 24.32 10.70 6.77
CA GLN A 54 24.01 9.58 5.87
C GLN A 54 24.90 8.38 6.20
N GLU A 55 24.27 7.31 6.70
CA GLU A 55 24.95 6.05 6.96
C GLU A 55 25.45 5.39 5.65
N LYS A 56 26.59 4.70 5.76
CA LYS A 56 27.21 3.96 4.66
C LYS A 56 26.28 2.85 4.16
N PRO A 57 26.35 2.45 2.87
CA PRO A 57 25.60 1.30 2.37
C PRO A 57 25.95 0.03 3.15
N GLY A 58 24.92 -0.68 3.64
CA GLY A 58 25.05 -1.90 4.44
C GLY A 58 23.72 -2.66 4.55
N HIS A 59 23.75 -3.91 5.02
CA HIS A 59 22.54 -4.71 5.28
C HIS A 59 21.87 -4.19 6.57
N PHE A 60 20.93 -3.27 6.45
CA PHE A 60 20.18 -2.75 7.60
C PHE A 60 18.85 -3.48 7.78
N ILE A 61 18.60 -3.97 8.98
CA ILE A 61 17.26 -4.41 9.41
C ILE A 61 16.56 -3.18 10.01
N TYR A 62 15.57 -2.64 9.31
CA TYR A 62 14.77 -1.53 9.82
C TYR A 62 13.65 -2.05 10.72
N THR A 63 13.50 -1.45 11.90
CA THR A 63 12.38 -1.78 12.81
C THR A 63 11.31 -0.71 12.70
N SER A 64 10.11 -1.11 12.27
CA SER A 64 8.91 -0.29 12.23
C SER A 64 8.01 -0.61 13.41
N PHE A 65 7.59 0.42 14.14
CA PHE A 65 6.69 0.30 15.28
C PHE A 65 5.29 0.80 14.92
N ILE A 66 4.30 -0.05 15.17
CA ILE A 66 2.88 0.28 15.08
C ILE A 66 2.49 0.94 16.41
N ALA A 67 1.99 2.17 16.31
CA ALA A 67 1.41 2.88 17.45
C ALA A 67 0.13 2.16 17.94
N PRO A 68 -0.33 2.40 19.18
CA PRO A 68 -1.67 2.01 19.59
C PRO A 68 -2.70 2.46 18.55
N ALA A 69 -3.64 1.59 18.21
CA ALA A 69 -4.55 1.87 17.11
C ALA A 69 -5.46 3.07 17.39
N TYR A 70 -5.68 3.88 16.36
CA TYR A 70 -6.63 4.98 16.34
C TYR A 70 -7.33 5.05 14.99
N LEU A 71 -8.56 5.57 14.95
CA LEU A 71 -9.31 5.68 13.70
C LEU A 71 -8.80 6.84 12.83
N PRO A 72 -8.86 6.71 11.48
CA PRO A 72 -8.63 7.83 10.56
C PRO A 72 -9.65 8.95 10.79
N CYS A 73 -9.30 10.18 10.41
CA CYS A 73 -10.26 11.28 10.42
C CYS A 73 -11.34 11.06 9.34
N THR A 74 -12.59 11.02 9.78
CA THR A 74 -13.77 10.90 8.89
C THR A 74 -14.56 12.20 8.76
N THR A 75 -14.06 13.28 9.36
CA THR A 75 -14.67 14.61 9.35
C THR A 75 -14.16 15.42 8.15
N GLN A 76 -15.06 16.14 7.47
CA GLN A 76 -14.68 17.05 6.39
C GLN A 76 -13.78 18.15 6.92
N VAL A 77 -12.81 18.60 6.13
CA VAL A 77 -11.90 19.68 6.59
C VAL A 77 -12.67 20.95 6.98
N ALA A 78 -13.76 21.26 6.29
CA ALA A 78 -14.58 22.44 6.57
C ALA A 78 -15.17 22.46 7.99
N ASP A 79 -15.37 21.29 8.60
CA ASP A 79 -15.96 21.12 9.92
C ASP A 79 -14.90 20.98 11.04
N LEU A 80 -13.62 20.94 10.68
CA LEU A 80 -12.53 20.81 11.65
C LEU A 80 -12.13 22.19 12.20
N LYS A 81 -11.85 22.25 13.50
CA LYS A 81 -11.35 23.46 14.16
C LYS A 81 -9.84 23.60 13.99
N HIS A 82 -9.37 24.75 13.52
CA HIS A 82 -7.94 25.03 13.48
C HIS A 82 -7.31 25.15 14.89
N ILE A 83 -6.16 24.52 15.10
CA ILE A 83 -5.31 24.66 16.30
C ILE A 83 -3.84 24.93 15.91
N THR A 84 -3.06 25.40 16.87
CA THR A 84 -1.62 25.69 16.74
C THR A 84 -0.76 24.71 17.54
N ILE A 85 0.56 24.69 17.30
CA ILE A 85 1.52 23.80 17.99
C ILE A 85 1.50 24.04 19.51
N ASN A 86 1.27 25.27 19.95
CA ASN A 86 1.18 25.64 21.36
C ASN A 86 -0.07 25.12 22.08
N GLU A 87 -1.08 24.68 21.33
CA GLU A 87 -2.29 24.08 21.88
C GLU A 87 -2.18 22.56 22.06
N LEU A 88 -1.19 21.93 21.42
CA LEU A 88 -0.98 20.48 21.43
C LEU A 88 -0.64 19.95 22.83
N ARG A 89 -1.17 18.77 23.13
CA ARG A 89 -0.94 18.02 24.37
C ARG A 89 -0.29 16.67 24.09
N LEU A 90 0.65 16.27 24.94
CA LEU A 90 1.39 15.01 24.76
C LEU A 90 0.47 13.79 24.84
N GLU A 91 0.84 12.77 24.08
CA GLU A 91 0.12 11.49 23.94
C GLU A 91 -1.38 11.66 23.67
N THR A 92 -1.75 12.70 22.90
CA THR A 92 -3.15 13.07 22.68
C THR A 92 -3.45 13.21 21.18
N HIS A 93 -4.54 12.59 20.75
CA HIS A 93 -5.16 12.83 19.44
C HIS A 93 -6.14 13.99 19.56
N HIS A 94 -5.91 15.05 18.79
CA HIS A 94 -6.73 16.25 18.84
C HIS A 94 -7.95 16.10 17.91
N ARG A 95 -8.90 15.25 18.30
CA ARG A 95 -10.11 14.95 17.51
C ARG A 95 -10.93 16.21 17.22
N GLY A 96 -11.55 16.27 16.03
CA GLY A 96 -12.32 17.43 15.56
C GLY A 96 -11.48 18.68 15.25
N THR A 97 -10.15 18.55 15.16
CA THR A 97 -9.25 19.67 14.86
C THR A 97 -8.38 19.40 13.65
N TYR A 98 -7.77 20.47 13.12
CA TYR A 98 -6.67 20.38 12.16
C TYR A 98 -5.57 21.36 12.52
N ILE A 99 -4.36 21.08 12.06
CA ILE A 99 -3.23 22.01 12.14
C ILE A 99 -2.66 22.27 10.74
N LEU A 100 -2.28 23.52 10.48
CA LEU A 100 -1.62 23.91 9.24
C LEU A 100 -0.12 24.05 9.47
N LEU A 101 0.68 23.40 8.63
CA LEU A 101 2.11 23.27 8.79
C LEU A 101 2.85 23.57 7.48
N ARG A 102 3.85 24.46 7.52
CA ARG A 102 4.77 24.69 6.40
C ARG A 102 6.07 23.93 6.62
N CYS A 103 6.48 23.08 5.69
CA CYS A 103 7.74 22.36 5.76
C CYS A 103 8.93 23.31 5.62
N ILE A 104 9.90 23.25 6.56
CA ILE A 104 11.07 24.15 6.62
C ILE A 104 12.41 23.46 6.38
N THR A 105 12.44 22.12 6.41
CA THR A 105 13.62 21.32 6.06
C THR A 105 13.35 20.46 4.81
N PRO A 106 14.39 20.00 4.10
CA PRO A 106 14.24 18.85 3.22
C PRO A 106 13.77 17.64 4.06
N PRO A 107 12.94 16.77 3.51
CA PRO A 107 12.49 15.57 4.20
C PRO A 107 13.61 14.53 4.24
N ASN A 108 13.55 13.67 5.25
CA ASN A 108 14.35 12.45 5.31
C ASN A 108 13.42 11.24 5.40
N ARG A 109 13.81 10.12 4.78
CA ARG A 109 13.02 8.90 4.77
C ARG A 109 13.76 7.78 5.49
N LEU A 110 13.11 7.25 6.52
CA LEU A 110 13.45 5.98 7.16
C LEU A 110 12.26 5.03 7.02
N THR A 111 11.60 4.67 8.12
CA THR A 111 10.32 3.94 8.13
C THR A 111 9.11 4.83 7.82
N ALA A 112 9.26 6.14 8.05
CA ALA A 112 8.32 7.21 7.69
C ALA A 112 9.08 8.33 6.95
N ILE A 113 8.33 9.24 6.32
CA ILE A 113 8.88 10.53 5.91
C ILE A 113 8.87 11.45 7.12
N MET A 114 10.04 12.02 7.43
CA MET A 114 10.23 12.94 8.54
C MET A 114 10.63 14.30 8.00
N VAL A 115 10.03 15.35 8.55
CA VAL A 115 10.33 16.75 8.20
C VAL A 115 10.12 17.64 9.41
N LEU A 116 10.86 18.74 9.52
CA LEU A 116 10.47 19.82 10.42
C LEU A 116 9.49 20.74 9.70
N ALA A 117 8.40 21.06 10.40
CA ALA A 117 7.42 22.00 9.91
C ALA A 117 7.09 23.03 10.98
N GLU A 118 6.67 24.21 10.54
CA GLU A 118 6.28 25.31 11.41
C GLU A 118 4.80 25.64 11.28
N ASP A 119 4.20 26.15 12.35
CA ASP A 119 2.87 26.75 12.31
C ASP A 119 2.93 28.26 12.09
N LYS A 120 1.77 28.92 11.99
CA LYS A 120 1.66 30.37 11.79
C LYS A 120 2.33 31.23 12.88
N ASN A 121 2.65 30.66 14.04
CA ASN A 121 3.33 31.35 15.13
C ASN A 121 4.86 31.16 15.09
N ASN A 122 5.39 30.52 14.04
CA ASN A 122 6.80 30.12 13.89
C ASN A 122 7.27 29.10 14.95
N GLU A 123 6.32 28.41 15.60
CA GLU A 123 6.67 27.25 16.43
C GLU A 123 7.02 26.08 15.51
N VAL A 124 7.96 25.23 15.93
CA VAL A 124 8.46 24.13 15.10
C VAL A 124 8.09 22.78 15.72
N VAL A 125 7.69 21.84 14.87
CA VAL A 125 7.40 20.46 15.24
C VAL A 125 7.99 19.48 14.23
N SER A 126 8.43 18.32 14.71
CA SER A 126 8.77 17.21 13.82
C SER A 126 7.49 16.50 13.36
N LEU A 127 7.30 16.36 12.05
CA LEU A 127 6.17 15.65 11.45
C LEU A 127 6.66 14.32 10.86
N GLN A 128 6.01 13.22 11.27
CA GLN A 128 6.27 11.86 10.79
C GLN A 128 5.06 11.34 10.02
N MET A 129 5.22 11.13 8.72
CA MET A 129 4.17 10.67 7.82
C MET A 129 4.46 9.22 7.42
N TYR A 130 3.65 8.29 7.90
CA TYR A 130 3.78 6.87 7.61
C TYR A 130 3.02 6.47 6.34
N GLN A 131 3.29 5.26 5.87
CA GLN A 131 2.65 4.61 4.72
C GLN A 131 2.78 5.33 3.37
N GLN A 132 3.62 6.36 3.28
CA GLN A 132 3.96 7.05 2.04
C GLN A 132 4.68 6.09 1.07
N GLU A 133 4.56 6.33 -0.25
CA GLU A 133 5.18 5.52 -1.29
C GLU A 133 6.72 5.47 -1.11
N ASN A 134 7.36 4.44 -1.66
CA ASN A 134 8.81 4.31 -1.65
C ASN A 134 9.48 5.43 -2.46
N GLU A 135 10.74 5.74 -2.13
CA GLU A 135 11.50 6.82 -2.77
C GLU A 135 11.60 6.65 -4.29
N GLU A 136 11.72 5.42 -4.79
CA GLU A 136 11.77 5.12 -6.22
C GLU A 136 10.41 5.31 -6.94
N THR A 137 9.31 5.37 -6.19
CA THR A 137 7.95 5.55 -6.74
C THR A 137 7.48 7.00 -6.63
N ARG A 138 7.71 7.62 -5.47
CA ARG A 138 7.45 9.04 -5.22
C ARG A 138 8.53 9.55 -4.24
N PRO A 139 9.47 10.37 -4.71
CA PRO A 139 10.47 10.99 -3.86
C PRO A 139 9.85 11.69 -2.66
N ALA A 140 10.49 11.61 -1.49
CA ALA A 140 9.97 12.27 -0.30
C ALA A 140 9.86 13.80 -0.48
N ILE A 141 10.71 14.37 -1.33
CA ILE A 141 10.68 15.78 -1.69
C ILE A 141 9.38 16.20 -2.41
N ASP A 142 8.71 15.29 -3.11
CA ASP A 142 7.44 15.57 -3.80
C ASP A 142 6.25 15.56 -2.81
N ILE A 143 6.50 15.20 -1.54
CA ILE A 143 5.49 15.06 -0.49
C ILE A 143 5.65 16.15 0.57
N ALA A 144 6.88 16.46 0.98
CA ALA A 144 7.14 17.34 2.13
C ALA A 144 8.47 18.11 2.03
N ASN A 145 8.79 18.67 0.87
CA ASN A 145 9.93 19.58 0.72
C ASN A 145 9.64 20.99 1.25
N ARG A 146 10.70 21.77 1.41
CA ARG A 146 10.64 23.17 1.86
C ARG A 146 9.59 23.97 1.10
N GLY A 147 8.74 24.66 1.85
CA GLY A 147 7.68 25.51 1.32
C GLY A 147 6.35 24.78 1.06
N ILE A 148 6.33 23.44 1.03
CA ILE A 148 5.07 22.70 0.96
C ILE A 148 4.26 22.95 2.23
N VAL A 149 2.99 23.28 2.06
CA VAL A 149 2.04 23.49 3.15
C VAL A 149 1.11 22.28 3.25
N LEU A 150 1.09 21.68 4.43
CA LEU A 150 0.31 20.50 4.76
C LEU A 150 -0.75 20.86 5.79
N LEU A 151 -1.97 20.39 5.58
CA LEU A 151 -3.01 20.34 6.60
C LEU A 151 -3.04 18.94 7.19
N VAL A 152 -2.84 18.84 8.50
CA VAL A 152 -2.89 17.57 9.23
C VAL A 152 -4.19 17.51 10.02
N LYS A 153 -5.05 16.55 9.69
CA LYS A 153 -6.31 16.28 10.38
C LYS A 153 -6.04 15.54 11.70
N GLU A 154 -6.78 15.92 12.74
CA GLU A 154 -6.77 15.27 14.07
C GLU A 154 -5.38 14.87 14.61
N PRO A 155 -4.42 15.80 14.66
CA PRO A 155 -3.02 15.50 14.88
C PRO A 155 -2.76 14.73 16.18
N TYR A 156 -1.93 13.68 16.10
CA TYR A 156 -1.41 12.95 17.25
C TYR A 156 -0.05 13.49 17.65
N TYR A 157 0.00 14.15 18.80
CA TYR A 157 1.24 14.69 19.34
C TYR A 157 1.80 13.76 20.41
N LYS A 158 3.04 13.32 20.24
CA LYS A 158 3.64 12.26 21.05
C LYS A 158 5.11 12.51 21.39
N THR A 159 5.60 11.79 22.39
CA THR A 159 7.03 11.66 22.67
C THR A 159 7.65 10.64 21.71
N MET A 160 8.67 11.09 21.00
CA MET A 160 9.47 10.33 20.05
C MET A 160 10.55 9.53 20.77
N SER A 161 11.19 8.60 20.05
CA SER A 161 12.20 7.69 20.62
C SER A 161 13.49 8.39 21.09
N ASP A 162 13.77 9.58 20.57
CA ASP A 162 14.87 10.45 21.00
C ASP A 162 14.52 11.33 22.21
N GLY A 163 13.32 11.15 22.78
CA GLY A 163 12.82 11.91 23.93
C GLY A 163 12.11 13.21 23.55
N GLU A 164 12.06 13.56 22.27
CA GLU A 164 11.51 14.83 21.80
C GLU A 164 10.07 14.71 21.40
N TYR A 165 9.47 15.80 20.95
CA TYR A 165 8.04 15.83 20.64
C TYR A 165 7.78 15.99 19.15
N GLY A 166 6.83 15.21 18.64
CA GLY A 166 6.50 15.23 17.23
C GLY A 166 5.06 14.84 16.95
N LEU A 167 4.61 15.19 15.77
CA LEU A 167 3.35 14.75 15.19
C LEU A 167 3.57 13.44 14.45
N ARG A 168 2.73 12.45 14.74
CA ARG A 168 2.69 11.18 14.02
C ARG A 168 1.39 11.05 13.25
N VAL A 169 1.48 10.66 11.99
CA VAL A 169 0.31 10.42 11.12
C VAL A 169 0.45 9.07 10.43
N ASP A 170 -0.49 8.16 10.70
CA ASP A 170 -0.49 6.77 10.18
C ASP A 170 -1.48 6.54 9.04
N HIS A 171 -2.46 7.44 8.87
CA HIS A 171 -3.47 7.37 7.81
C HIS A 171 -3.15 8.37 6.70
N LEU A 172 -3.18 7.92 5.43
CA LEU A 172 -2.87 8.76 4.28
C LEU A 172 -3.86 9.93 4.12
N SER A 173 -5.13 9.70 4.41
CA SER A 173 -6.23 10.68 4.30
C SER A 173 -6.14 11.83 5.30
N ASP A 174 -5.35 11.67 6.36
CA ASP A 174 -5.23 12.66 7.42
C ASP A 174 -4.17 13.72 7.09
N ILE A 175 -3.51 13.60 5.94
CA ILE A 175 -2.59 14.58 5.38
C ILE A 175 -3.22 15.13 4.10
N VAL A 176 -3.42 16.44 4.06
CA VAL A 176 -3.95 17.14 2.88
C VAL A 176 -2.90 18.11 2.37
N HIS A 177 -2.44 17.90 1.14
CA HIS A 177 -1.62 18.85 0.40
C HIS A 177 -2.49 20.04 -0.01
N LEU A 178 -2.20 21.23 0.52
CA LEU A 178 -2.90 22.43 0.09
C LEU A 178 -2.25 22.99 -1.17
N ARG A 179 -3.10 23.49 -2.07
CA ARG A 179 -2.66 24.22 -3.26
C ARG A 179 -2.17 25.60 -2.85
N SER A 180 -1.25 26.17 -3.63
CA SER A 180 -0.66 27.49 -3.33
C SER A 180 -1.68 28.63 -3.24
N ASP A 181 -2.83 28.48 -3.90
CA ASP A 181 -3.95 29.43 -3.93
C ASP A 181 -5.03 29.15 -2.85
N ASP A 182 -4.82 28.16 -1.98
CA ASP A 182 -5.77 27.81 -0.94
C ASP A 182 -5.90 28.94 0.10
N VAL A 183 -7.13 29.43 0.29
CA VAL A 183 -7.46 30.55 1.17
C VAL A 183 -7.08 30.33 2.64
N ARG A 184 -6.84 29.08 3.05
CA ARG A 184 -6.41 28.74 4.41
C ARG A 184 -4.92 29.02 4.64
N ILE A 185 -4.11 29.15 3.58
CA ILE A 185 -2.67 29.41 3.68
C ILE A 185 -2.45 30.88 4.07
N PRO A 186 -1.71 31.18 5.16
CA PRO A 186 -1.34 32.53 5.54
C PRO A 186 -0.63 33.28 4.41
N LEU A 187 -0.89 34.58 4.25
CA LEU A 187 -0.30 35.41 3.20
C LEU A 187 1.24 35.36 3.19
N ASP A 188 1.88 35.31 4.36
CA ASP A 188 3.35 35.24 4.50
C ASP A 188 3.94 33.89 4.03
N TRP A 189 3.09 32.89 3.84
CA TRP A 189 3.46 31.57 3.33
C TRP A 189 3.12 31.38 1.85
N GLN A 190 2.22 32.20 1.31
CA GLN A 190 1.90 32.15 -0.10
C GLN A 190 3.13 32.57 -0.92
N PRO A 191 3.38 31.93 -2.08
CA PRO A 191 4.40 32.40 -2.99
C PRO A 191 4.17 33.88 -3.30
N ARG A 192 5.22 34.70 -3.27
CA ARG A 192 5.11 36.11 -3.71
C ARG A 192 4.55 36.08 -5.13
N LEU A 193 3.46 36.85 -5.36
CA LEU A 193 2.60 37.02 -6.57
C LEU A 193 3.28 37.19 -7.95
N ILE A 194 4.57 36.84 -8.12
CA ILE A 194 5.35 36.92 -9.35
C ILE A 194 5.23 35.62 -10.18
N GLU A 195 4.63 34.55 -9.64
CA GLU A 195 4.12 33.46 -10.47
C GLU A 195 2.78 33.88 -11.08
N VAL A 196 2.88 34.62 -12.20
CA VAL A 196 1.81 35.02 -13.13
C VAL A 196 0.66 34.00 -13.13
N ASP A 197 -0.60 34.45 -12.96
CA ASP A 197 -1.81 33.65 -13.20
C ASP A 197 -1.62 32.82 -14.48
N GLN A 198 -1.26 31.55 -14.32
CA GLN A 198 -0.93 30.70 -15.46
C GLN A 198 -2.25 30.21 -16.04
N SER A 199 -2.48 30.52 -17.32
CA SER A 199 -3.65 29.98 -18.03
C SER A 199 -3.64 28.44 -18.00
N ALA A 200 -4.82 27.84 -18.14
CA ALA A 200 -4.96 26.40 -18.26
C ALA A 200 -4.04 25.81 -19.35
N GLU A 201 -3.93 26.48 -20.49
CA GLU A 201 -3.02 26.10 -21.58
C GLU A 201 -1.55 26.10 -21.15
N ALA A 202 -1.08 27.13 -20.44
CA ALA A 202 0.31 27.21 -19.97
C ALA A 202 0.62 26.08 -18.96
N LEU A 203 -0.29 25.82 -18.02
CA LEU A 203 -0.18 24.71 -17.08
C LEU A 203 -0.23 23.36 -17.79
N LYS A 204 -1.12 23.18 -18.79
CA LYS A 204 -1.17 21.97 -19.62
C LYS A 204 0.18 21.72 -20.31
N LEU A 205 0.81 22.76 -20.88
CA LEU A 205 2.13 22.63 -21.51
C LEU A 205 3.23 22.30 -20.49
N LYS A 206 3.19 22.89 -19.30
CA LYS A 206 4.09 22.57 -18.18
C LYS A 206 3.91 21.12 -17.72
N GLY A 207 2.67 20.65 -17.59
CA GLY A 207 2.35 19.26 -17.27
C GLY A 207 2.82 18.28 -18.36
N ASN A 208 2.71 18.67 -19.64
CA ASN A 208 3.24 17.88 -20.76
C ASN A 208 4.77 17.75 -20.69
N LEU A 209 5.47 18.81 -20.27
CA LEU A 209 6.92 18.78 -20.06
C LEU A 209 7.29 17.84 -18.91
N ALA A 210 6.62 17.97 -17.74
CA ALA A 210 6.82 17.08 -16.60
C ALA A 210 6.58 15.60 -16.96
N MET A 211 5.55 15.32 -17.78
CA MET A 211 5.30 13.97 -18.32
C MET A 211 6.47 13.44 -19.16
N LYS A 212 7.09 14.27 -20.00
CA LYS A 212 8.25 13.89 -20.82
C LYS A 212 9.49 13.62 -19.95
N GLU A 213 9.64 14.33 -18.84
CA GLU A 213 10.72 14.15 -17.87
C GLU A 213 10.52 12.95 -16.94
N GLY A 214 9.37 12.27 -17.00
CA GLY A 214 9.04 11.16 -16.11
C GLY A 214 8.57 11.57 -14.72
N LYS A 215 8.34 12.87 -14.48
CA LYS A 215 7.83 13.42 -13.21
C LYS A 215 6.30 13.29 -13.16
N PHE A 216 5.83 12.06 -13.00
CA PHE A 216 4.40 11.74 -13.12
C PHE A 216 3.54 12.31 -11.98
N TRP A 217 4.08 12.43 -10.77
CA TRP A 217 3.35 13.04 -9.64
C TRP A 217 3.21 14.54 -9.81
N ASP A 218 4.28 15.23 -10.19
CA ASP A 218 4.24 16.66 -10.51
C ASP A 218 3.27 16.95 -11.64
N SER A 219 3.27 16.13 -12.70
CA SER A 219 2.35 16.34 -13.82
C SER A 219 0.89 16.17 -13.40
N ILE A 220 0.56 15.22 -12.51
CA ILE A 220 -0.80 15.11 -11.92
C ILE A 220 -1.19 16.39 -11.20
N SER A 221 -0.30 16.95 -10.37
CA SER A 221 -0.55 18.21 -9.66
C SER A 221 -0.80 19.34 -10.66
N ILE A 222 0.11 19.52 -11.63
CA ILE A 222 0.06 20.61 -12.61
C ILE A 222 -1.19 20.51 -13.50
N TYR A 223 -1.59 19.31 -13.94
CA TYR A 223 -2.85 19.16 -14.69
C TYR A 223 -4.08 19.41 -13.82
N SER A 224 -4.03 19.09 -12.53
CA SER A 224 -5.10 19.40 -11.59
C SER A 224 -5.18 20.90 -11.32
N ASP A 225 -4.04 21.61 -11.32
CA ASP A 225 -3.98 23.07 -11.33
C ASP A 225 -4.59 23.65 -12.60
N ALA A 226 -4.26 23.08 -13.77
CA ALA A 226 -4.83 23.51 -15.04
C ALA A 226 -6.36 23.34 -15.08
N LEU A 227 -6.89 22.26 -14.51
CA LEU A 227 -8.34 22.01 -14.43
C LEU A 227 -9.07 22.88 -13.39
N ALA A 228 -8.34 23.51 -12.48
CA ALA A 228 -8.90 24.50 -11.56
C ALA A 228 -9.01 25.90 -12.21
N GLN A 229 -8.35 26.12 -13.34
CA GLN A 229 -8.46 27.36 -14.11
C GLN A 229 -9.69 27.33 -15.04
N PRO A 230 -10.20 28.50 -15.49
CA PRO A 230 -11.24 28.56 -16.51
C PRO A 230 -10.80 27.83 -17.79
N THR A 231 -11.61 26.87 -18.24
CA THR A 231 -11.34 26.02 -19.43
C THR A 231 -12.60 25.85 -20.27
N SER A 232 -12.44 25.63 -21.58
CA SER A 232 -13.54 25.09 -22.40
C SER A 232 -13.72 23.58 -22.13
N ALA A 233 -14.86 23.01 -22.52
CA ALA A 233 -15.09 21.57 -22.36
C ALA A 233 -14.03 20.72 -23.08
N ASP A 234 -13.66 21.09 -24.32
CA ASP A 234 -12.66 20.38 -25.13
C ASP A 234 -11.25 20.49 -24.55
N GLU A 235 -10.91 21.64 -23.97
CA GLU A 235 -9.64 21.87 -23.28
C GLU A 235 -9.56 21.02 -22.01
N ALA A 236 -10.62 21.04 -21.18
CA ALA A 236 -10.71 20.23 -19.98
C ALA A 236 -10.60 18.73 -20.29
N ASP A 237 -11.29 18.23 -21.33
CA ASP A 237 -11.20 16.84 -21.75
C ASP A 237 -9.81 16.45 -22.24
N THR A 238 -9.10 17.38 -22.89
CA THR A 238 -7.71 17.17 -23.29
C THR A 238 -6.79 17.10 -22.08
N ILE A 239 -6.97 17.98 -21.10
CA ILE A 239 -6.17 17.97 -19.86
C ILE A 239 -6.45 16.70 -19.05
N LYS A 240 -7.71 16.29 -18.87
CA LYS A 240 -8.08 15.03 -18.21
C LYS A 240 -7.48 13.82 -18.91
N ARG A 241 -7.52 13.77 -20.26
CA ARG A 241 -6.82 12.71 -21.00
C ARG A 241 -5.32 12.73 -20.75
N ASN A 242 -4.67 13.87 -20.63
CA ASN A 242 -3.23 13.90 -20.34
C ASN A 242 -2.93 13.46 -18.91
N ARG A 243 -3.76 13.89 -17.95
CA ARG A 243 -3.68 13.49 -16.54
C ARG A 243 -3.94 12.00 -16.32
N SER A 244 -4.88 11.39 -17.06
CA SER A 244 -5.13 9.95 -16.98
C SER A 244 -3.93 9.09 -17.37
N LEU A 245 -3.09 9.57 -18.31
CA LEU A 245 -1.83 8.89 -18.61
C LEU A 245 -0.87 8.96 -17.41
N ALA A 246 -0.79 10.10 -16.73
CA ALA A 246 0.01 10.24 -15.52
C ALA A 246 -0.49 9.30 -14.42
N PHE A 247 -1.81 9.24 -14.19
CA PHE A 247 -2.44 8.30 -13.26
C PHE A 247 -2.14 6.83 -13.59
N LEU A 248 -2.14 6.43 -14.87
CA LEU A 248 -1.72 5.08 -15.26
C LEU A 248 -0.26 4.80 -14.89
N ARG A 249 0.64 5.78 -15.03
CA ARG A 249 2.06 5.65 -14.68
C ARG A 249 2.29 5.59 -13.17
N THR A 250 1.45 6.24 -12.38
CA THR A 250 1.46 6.18 -10.91
C THR A 250 0.57 5.07 -10.32
N LYS A 251 -0.04 4.23 -11.17
CA LYS A 251 -0.92 3.10 -10.79
C LYS A 251 -2.22 3.49 -10.06
N GLN A 252 -2.76 4.66 -10.37
CA GLN A 252 -4.05 5.16 -9.89
C GLN A 252 -5.13 4.90 -10.95
N PHE A 253 -5.54 3.65 -11.10
CA PHE A 253 -6.35 3.20 -12.22
C PHE A 253 -7.81 3.65 -12.14
N ASP A 254 -8.39 3.74 -10.94
CA ASP A 254 -9.78 4.18 -10.76
C ASP A 254 -9.98 5.63 -11.21
N VAL A 255 -9.13 6.55 -10.77
CA VAL A 255 -9.16 7.95 -11.20
C VAL A 255 -8.76 8.12 -12.66
N ALA A 256 -7.87 7.25 -13.20
CA ALA A 256 -7.58 7.24 -14.63
C ALA A 256 -8.84 6.90 -15.46
N LEU A 257 -9.63 5.90 -15.03
CA LEU A 257 -10.91 5.54 -15.66
C LEU A 257 -11.95 6.66 -15.57
N SER A 258 -11.99 7.39 -14.45
CA SER A 258 -12.86 8.55 -14.30
C SER A 258 -12.48 9.67 -15.28
N ASP A 259 -11.20 10.02 -15.38
CA ASP A 259 -10.71 11.11 -16.25
C ASP A 259 -10.94 10.85 -17.76
N ILE A 260 -11.02 9.58 -18.18
CA ILE A 260 -11.30 9.20 -19.57
C ILE A 260 -12.78 8.87 -19.84
N GLY A 261 -13.65 9.08 -18.86
CA GLY A 261 -15.11 8.93 -19.02
C GLY A 261 -15.61 7.47 -19.08
N PHE A 262 -14.85 6.50 -18.59
CA PHE A 262 -15.30 5.10 -18.57
C PHE A 262 -16.53 4.93 -17.64
N PRO A 263 -17.55 4.13 -18.01
CA PRO A 263 -17.67 3.28 -19.20
C PRO A 263 -18.23 3.99 -20.46
N ASN A 264 -18.61 5.25 -20.36
CA ASN A 264 -19.34 5.99 -21.39
C ASN A 264 -18.45 7.02 -22.09
N PHE A 265 -17.64 6.56 -23.06
CA PHE A 265 -16.64 7.41 -23.73
C PHE A 265 -17.19 8.51 -24.66
N GLY A 266 -18.51 8.58 -24.87
CA GLY A 266 -19.16 9.48 -25.83
C GLY A 266 -19.05 9.01 -27.30
N GLU A 267 -19.72 9.71 -28.21
CA GLU A 267 -19.81 9.33 -29.64
C GLU A 267 -18.47 9.42 -30.39
N ASN A 268 -17.55 10.29 -29.94
CA ASN A 268 -16.25 10.56 -30.58
C ASN A 268 -15.05 10.24 -29.67
N ALA A 269 -15.18 9.17 -28.88
CA ALA A 269 -14.15 8.69 -27.97
C ALA A 269 -12.76 8.60 -28.64
N PRO A 270 -11.74 9.37 -28.20
CA PRO A 270 -10.42 9.30 -28.81
C PRO A 270 -9.78 7.93 -28.62
N GLU A 271 -9.11 7.41 -29.64
CA GLU A 271 -8.36 6.14 -29.61
C GLU A 271 -7.53 5.96 -28.33
N LYS A 272 -6.81 7.02 -27.92
CA LYS A 272 -5.96 7.03 -26.72
C LYS A 272 -6.77 6.84 -25.43
N ALA A 273 -7.99 7.37 -25.35
CA ALA A 273 -8.84 7.21 -24.17
C ALA A 273 -9.29 5.75 -24.02
N ILE A 274 -9.76 5.13 -25.11
CA ILE A 274 -10.20 3.73 -25.12
C ILE A 274 -9.03 2.78 -24.80
N PHE A 275 -7.84 3.02 -25.37
CA PHE A 275 -6.65 2.21 -25.05
C PHE A 275 -6.28 2.29 -23.57
N ARG A 276 -6.31 3.51 -22.99
CA ARG A 276 -6.02 3.72 -21.57
C ARG A 276 -7.05 3.08 -20.64
N ALA A 277 -8.33 3.05 -21.02
CA ALA A 277 -9.34 2.26 -20.30
C ALA A 277 -8.95 0.78 -20.27
N GLY A 278 -8.58 0.23 -21.42
CA GLY A 278 -8.11 -1.17 -21.51
C GLY A 278 -6.93 -1.43 -20.57
N GLU A 279 -5.93 -0.53 -20.55
CA GLU A 279 -4.78 -0.62 -19.64
C GLU A 279 -5.20 -0.57 -18.16
N ALA A 280 -6.06 0.37 -17.77
CA ALA A 280 -6.53 0.49 -16.39
C ALA A 280 -7.32 -0.75 -15.94
N LEU A 281 -8.30 -1.19 -16.74
CA LEU A 281 -9.12 -2.38 -16.46
C LEU A 281 -8.27 -3.65 -16.35
N TYR A 282 -7.25 -3.79 -17.20
CA TYR A 282 -6.31 -4.91 -17.13
C TYR A 282 -5.59 -4.94 -15.77
N ASN A 283 -5.07 -3.80 -15.32
CA ASN A 283 -4.34 -3.71 -14.05
C ASN A 283 -5.27 -3.85 -12.83
N LEU A 284 -6.53 -3.43 -12.94
CA LEU A 284 -7.59 -3.70 -11.96
C LEU A 284 -8.10 -5.15 -12.01
N ARG A 285 -7.62 -5.96 -12.96
CA ARG A 285 -8.01 -7.37 -13.19
C ARG A 285 -9.49 -7.54 -13.58
N ARG A 286 -10.11 -6.50 -14.13
CA ARG A 286 -11.46 -6.51 -14.70
C ARG A 286 -11.40 -7.02 -16.15
N PHE A 287 -10.96 -8.28 -16.32
CA PHE A 287 -10.58 -8.80 -17.63
C PHE A 287 -11.74 -8.96 -18.62
N ASP A 288 -12.97 -9.20 -18.15
CA ASP A 288 -14.15 -9.20 -19.01
C ASP A 288 -14.37 -7.82 -19.65
N GLU A 289 -14.47 -6.76 -18.82
CA GLU A 289 -14.62 -5.37 -19.30
C GLU A 289 -13.43 -4.89 -20.12
N CYS A 290 -12.21 -5.31 -19.73
CA CYS A 290 -11.00 -5.03 -20.51
C CYS A 290 -11.10 -5.61 -21.93
N CYS A 291 -11.56 -6.86 -22.07
CA CYS A 291 -11.77 -7.49 -23.37
C CYS A 291 -12.82 -6.74 -24.20
N GLU A 292 -13.92 -6.31 -23.59
CA GLU A 292 -14.98 -5.54 -24.26
C GLU A 292 -14.46 -4.20 -24.81
N VAL A 293 -13.76 -3.44 -23.97
CA VAL A 293 -13.15 -2.15 -24.35
C VAL A 293 -12.12 -2.35 -25.46
N LEU A 294 -11.24 -3.35 -25.35
CA LEU A 294 -10.21 -3.61 -26.36
C LEU A 294 -10.82 -4.14 -27.68
N ALA A 295 -11.94 -4.85 -27.63
CA ALA A 295 -12.68 -5.25 -28.84
C ALA A 295 -13.26 -4.04 -29.56
N ILE A 296 -13.85 -3.08 -28.83
CA ILE A 296 -14.30 -1.79 -29.40
C ILE A 296 -13.11 -1.06 -30.04
N LEU A 297 -11.98 -0.98 -29.34
CA LEU A 297 -10.77 -0.33 -29.86
C LEU A 297 -10.27 -0.97 -31.15
N CYS A 298 -10.18 -2.30 -31.19
CA CYS A 298 -9.71 -3.02 -32.39
C CYS A 298 -10.68 -2.88 -33.56
N ARG A 299 -11.99 -2.73 -33.30
CA ARG A 299 -13.00 -2.49 -34.33
C ARG A 299 -12.89 -1.08 -34.92
N LEU A 300 -12.75 -0.06 -34.07
CA LEU A 300 -12.67 1.34 -34.50
C LEU A 300 -11.30 1.68 -35.11
N TYR A 301 -10.24 1.07 -34.60
CA TYR A 301 -8.85 1.35 -34.98
C TYR A 301 -8.11 0.05 -35.36
N PRO A 302 -8.49 -0.60 -36.48
CA PRO A 302 -8.00 -1.93 -36.83
C PRO A 302 -6.51 -2.00 -37.13
N LEU A 303 -5.84 -0.87 -37.39
CA LEU A 303 -4.40 -0.80 -37.63
C LEU A 303 -3.57 -0.72 -36.34
N ASN A 304 -4.18 -0.49 -35.17
CA ASN A 304 -3.47 -0.39 -33.90
C ASN A 304 -2.92 -1.75 -33.44
N ALA A 305 -1.62 -1.97 -33.64
CA ALA A 305 -0.96 -3.22 -33.27
C ALA A 305 -0.91 -3.45 -31.75
N LEU A 306 -0.77 -2.38 -30.96
CA LEU A 306 -0.76 -2.46 -29.50
C LEU A 306 -2.12 -2.89 -28.96
N ALA A 307 -3.21 -2.37 -29.52
CA ALA A 307 -4.57 -2.77 -29.15
C ALA A 307 -4.81 -4.27 -29.37
N ARG A 308 -4.36 -4.81 -30.52
CA ARG A 308 -4.46 -6.25 -30.82
C ARG A 308 -3.63 -7.10 -29.85
N ALA A 309 -2.40 -6.68 -29.55
CA ALA A 309 -1.55 -7.36 -28.59
C ALA A 309 -2.15 -7.36 -27.17
N SER A 310 -2.63 -6.21 -26.71
CA SER A 310 -3.33 -6.07 -25.42
C SER A 310 -4.60 -6.93 -25.37
N SER A 311 -5.35 -7.00 -26.47
CA SER A 311 -6.56 -7.82 -26.58
C SER A 311 -6.24 -9.31 -26.42
N GLY A 312 -5.24 -9.83 -27.14
CA GLY A 312 -4.82 -11.24 -27.00
C GLY A 312 -4.32 -11.57 -25.59
N ARG A 313 -3.61 -10.62 -24.95
CA ARG A 313 -3.16 -10.73 -23.57
C ARG A 313 -4.33 -10.77 -22.58
N ALA A 314 -5.29 -9.85 -22.69
CA ALA A 314 -6.49 -9.81 -21.85
C ALA A 314 -7.36 -11.07 -22.02
N GLN A 315 -7.54 -11.55 -23.25
CA GLN A 315 -8.26 -12.80 -23.53
C GLN A 315 -7.58 -14.01 -22.89
N SER A 316 -6.25 -14.05 -22.88
CA SER A 316 -5.51 -15.11 -22.19
C SER A 316 -5.79 -15.08 -20.68
N ARG A 317 -5.81 -13.89 -20.05
CA ARG A 317 -6.14 -13.73 -18.62
C ARG A 317 -7.56 -14.13 -18.32
N LEU A 318 -8.48 -13.79 -19.21
CA LEU A 318 -9.87 -14.18 -19.08
C LEU A 318 -10.05 -15.70 -19.20
N ARG A 319 -9.32 -16.36 -20.11
CA ARG A 319 -9.31 -17.82 -20.23
C ARG A 319 -8.83 -18.46 -18.93
N GLU A 320 -7.68 -18.05 -18.40
CA GLU A 320 -7.17 -18.53 -17.11
C GLU A 320 -8.20 -18.38 -15.99
N GLN A 321 -8.82 -17.20 -15.88
CA GLN A 321 -9.85 -16.93 -14.87
C GLN A 321 -11.08 -17.83 -15.00
N LYS A 322 -11.48 -18.17 -16.24
CA LYS A 322 -12.68 -18.99 -16.50
C LYS A 322 -12.42 -20.49 -16.43
N THR A 323 -11.26 -20.96 -16.88
CA THR A 323 -11.00 -22.39 -17.10
C THR A 323 -10.01 -23.00 -16.12
N GLY A 324 -9.13 -22.20 -15.51
CA GLY A 324 -8.06 -22.70 -14.65
C GLY A 324 -6.94 -23.41 -15.43
N GLU A 325 -6.87 -23.21 -16.74
CA GLU A 325 -5.82 -23.78 -17.60
C GLU A 325 -4.54 -22.95 -17.52
N PHE A 326 -3.57 -23.42 -16.73
CA PHE A 326 -2.25 -22.81 -16.60
C PHE A 326 -1.15 -23.74 -17.10
N ASN A 327 -0.17 -23.18 -17.81
CA ASN A 327 1.09 -23.88 -18.08
C ASN A 327 2.06 -23.69 -16.91
N PHE A 328 1.92 -24.50 -15.86
CA PHE A 328 2.74 -24.37 -14.65
C PHE A 328 4.26 -24.46 -14.90
N LYS A 329 4.70 -25.17 -15.95
CA LYS A 329 6.13 -25.20 -16.34
C LYS A 329 6.60 -23.83 -16.84
N LEU A 330 5.77 -23.16 -17.63
CA LEU A 330 6.04 -21.80 -18.09
C LEU A 330 6.04 -20.81 -16.93
N LEU A 331 5.04 -20.89 -16.02
CA LEU A 331 4.99 -20.06 -14.81
C LEU A 331 6.29 -20.19 -13.99
N GLN A 332 6.80 -21.41 -13.81
CA GLN A 332 8.08 -21.64 -13.12
C GLN A 332 9.27 -21.01 -13.87
N ALA A 333 9.28 -21.10 -15.21
CA ALA A 333 10.34 -20.51 -16.02
C ALA A 333 10.31 -18.97 -16.00
N GLU A 334 9.13 -18.36 -15.96
CA GLU A 334 8.93 -16.93 -15.82
C GLU A 334 9.35 -16.44 -14.43
N ALA A 335 8.91 -17.12 -13.35
CA ALA A 335 9.25 -16.74 -11.98
C ALA A 335 10.77 -16.73 -11.72
N LYS A 336 11.52 -17.60 -12.42
CA LYS A 336 12.99 -17.62 -12.35
C LYS A 336 13.65 -16.36 -12.92
N LYS A 337 13.00 -15.65 -13.85
CA LYS A 337 13.55 -14.49 -14.57
C LYS A 337 13.19 -13.15 -13.92
N LEU A 338 12.27 -13.14 -12.96
CA LEU A 338 11.70 -11.93 -12.40
C LEU A 338 12.12 -11.73 -10.94
N ARG A 339 12.52 -10.50 -10.59
CA ARG A 339 12.83 -10.05 -9.23
C ARG A 339 12.28 -8.62 -9.07
N PRO A 340 11.13 -8.41 -8.39
CA PRO A 340 10.29 -9.40 -7.71
C PRO A 340 9.57 -10.36 -8.67
N PRO A 341 9.17 -11.58 -8.24
CA PRO A 341 8.57 -12.61 -9.08
C PRO A 341 7.05 -12.39 -9.29
N HIS A 342 6.67 -11.19 -9.73
CA HIS A 342 5.26 -10.85 -9.99
C HIS A 342 4.87 -11.31 -11.40
N LEU A 343 4.10 -12.40 -11.48
CA LEU A 343 3.74 -13.03 -12.76
C LEU A 343 2.52 -12.38 -13.42
N ASP A 344 2.41 -12.44 -14.74
CA ASP A 344 1.27 -11.89 -15.47
C ASP A 344 0.19 -12.97 -15.75
N HIS A 345 -0.50 -13.37 -14.69
CA HIS A 345 -1.55 -14.40 -14.71
C HIS A 345 -2.78 -14.00 -13.90
N ALA A 346 -3.94 -14.54 -14.28
CA ALA A 346 -5.21 -14.25 -13.62
C ALA A 346 -5.48 -15.19 -12.44
N THR A 347 -6.42 -14.79 -11.58
CA THR A 347 -6.96 -15.66 -10.54
C THR A 347 -8.01 -16.59 -11.12
N TYR A 348 -7.84 -17.89 -10.91
CA TYR A 348 -8.87 -18.90 -11.15
C TYR A 348 -9.47 -19.34 -9.81
N ILE A 349 -10.78 -19.21 -9.68
CA ILE A 349 -11.57 -19.74 -8.56
C ILE A 349 -12.32 -20.97 -9.07
N GLY A 350 -11.98 -22.14 -8.52
CA GLY A 350 -12.60 -23.40 -8.90
C GLY A 350 -14.02 -23.57 -8.33
N PRO A 351 -14.50 -24.81 -8.16
CA PRO A 351 -15.82 -25.08 -7.61
C PRO A 351 -15.83 -24.93 -6.09
N ILE A 352 -15.61 -23.70 -5.62
CA ILE A 352 -15.48 -23.34 -4.22
C ILE A 352 -16.34 -22.11 -3.91
N GLU A 353 -16.81 -21.99 -2.68
CA GLU A 353 -17.51 -20.80 -2.21
C GLU A 353 -17.27 -20.55 -0.73
N VAL A 354 -17.37 -19.29 -0.33
CA VAL A 354 -17.24 -18.89 1.08
C VAL A 354 -18.59 -19.11 1.77
N ARG A 355 -18.59 -19.78 2.92
CA ARG A 355 -19.77 -19.97 3.77
C ARG A 355 -19.44 -19.74 5.23
N GLN A 356 -20.46 -19.49 6.04
CA GLN A 356 -20.32 -19.48 7.49
C GLN A 356 -20.07 -20.91 8.00
N THR A 357 -19.13 -21.05 8.93
CA THR A 357 -18.84 -22.28 9.67
C THR A 357 -19.47 -22.21 11.06
N THR A 358 -19.54 -23.35 11.75
CA THR A 358 -20.12 -23.42 13.10
C THR A 358 -19.28 -22.66 14.14
N SER A 359 -17.95 -22.59 13.99
CA SER A 359 -17.07 -22.08 15.06
C SER A 359 -15.84 -21.29 14.61
N LYS A 360 -15.49 -21.27 13.32
CA LYS A 360 -14.27 -20.63 12.78
C LYS A 360 -14.57 -19.39 11.95
N GLY A 361 -15.74 -18.78 12.14
CA GLY A 361 -16.20 -17.70 11.28
C GLY A 361 -16.53 -18.22 9.88
N ARG A 362 -15.96 -17.60 8.84
CA ARG A 362 -16.15 -18.03 7.44
C ARG A 362 -15.12 -19.09 7.04
N GLY A 363 -15.51 -19.95 6.13
CA GLY A 363 -14.68 -21.03 5.59
C GLY A 363 -14.94 -21.20 4.10
N LEU A 364 -14.01 -21.84 3.40
CA LEU A 364 -14.14 -22.15 1.98
C LEU A 364 -14.64 -23.59 1.79
N PHE A 365 -15.65 -23.81 0.96
CA PHE A 365 -16.31 -25.11 0.79
C PHE A 365 -16.34 -25.52 -0.68
N VAL A 366 -16.21 -26.81 -0.98
CA VAL A 366 -16.39 -27.30 -2.36
C VAL A 366 -17.88 -27.33 -2.75
N THR A 367 -18.23 -26.80 -3.91
CA THR A 367 -19.62 -26.71 -4.41
C THR A 367 -20.06 -27.96 -5.19
N LYS A 368 -19.10 -28.79 -5.61
CA LYS A 368 -19.31 -30.12 -6.20
C LYS A 368 -18.23 -31.09 -5.70
N SER A 369 -18.42 -32.38 -5.94
CA SER A 369 -17.39 -33.37 -5.61
C SER A 369 -16.14 -33.18 -6.48
N VAL A 370 -14.97 -33.34 -5.87
CA VAL A 370 -13.65 -33.18 -6.51
C VAL A 370 -12.74 -34.35 -6.15
N LYS A 371 -11.77 -34.65 -7.01
CA LYS A 371 -10.80 -35.72 -6.85
C LYS A 371 -9.48 -35.22 -6.25
N ALA A 372 -8.73 -36.14 -5.64
CA ALA A 372 -7.36 -35.87 -5.24
C ALA A 372 -6.54 -35.32 -6.42
N GLY A 373 -5.86 -34.19 -6.22
CA GLY A 373 -5.06 -33.51 -7.24
C GLY A 373 -5.80 -32.42 -8.02
N ASP A 374 -7.13 -32.35 -7.96
CA ASP A 374 -7.91 -31.31 -8.65
C ASP A 374 -7.49 -29.90 -8.21
N LEU A 375 -7.46 -28.97 -9.17
CA LEU A 375 -7.18 -27.56 -8.92
C LEU A 375 -8.42 -26.90 -8.30
N LEU A 376 -8.26 -26.40 -7.08
CA LEU A 376 -9.32 -25.70 -6.36
C LEU A 376 -9.21 -24.18 -6.52
N LEU A 377 -7.98 -23.69 -6.54
CA LEU A 377 -7.66 -22.26 -6.62
C LEU A 377 -6.29 -22.09 -7.28
N CYS A 378 -6.16 -21.14 -8.19
CA CYS A 378 -4.88 -20.60 -8.64
C CYS A 378 -4.99 -19.09 -8.53
N GLU A 379 -4.61 -18.55 -7.38
CA GLU A 379 -4.88 -17.17 -7.01
C GLU A 379 -3.64 -16.29 -7.21
N LYS A 380 -3.84 -15.17 -7.89
CA LYS A 380 -2.87 -14.10 -8.01
C LYS A 380 -2.93 -13.23 -6.76
N ALA A 381 -1.80 -13.01 -6.09
CA ALA A 381 -1.74 -12.24 -4.85
C ALA A 381 -2.48 -10.89 -4.96
N PHE A 382 -3.23 -10.53 -3.93
CA PHE A 382 -3.74 -9.17 -3.79
C PHE A 382 -2.57 -8.20 -3.59
N ALA A 383 -1.61 -8.57 -2.75
CA ALA A 383 -0.32 -7.91 -2.60
C ALA A 383 0.75 -8.94 -2.24
N HIS A 384 1.98 -8.72 -2.71
CA HIS A 384 3.12 -9.62 -2.47
C HIS A 384 4.41 -8.79 -2.42
N CYS A 385 5.16 -8.94 -1.33
CA CYS A 385 6.44 -8.30 -1.11
C CYS A 385 7.53 -9.37 -1.04
N TYR A 386 8.55 -9.20 -1.89
CA TYR A 386 9.63 -10.17 -2.07
C TYR A 386 10.86 -9.76 -1.25
N ALA A 387 11.32 -10.68 -0.41
CA ALA A 387 12.63 -10.62 0.22
C ALA A 387 13.63 -11.42 -0.64
N PRO A 388 14.69 -10.80 -1.16
CA PRO A 388 15.76 -11.53 -1.86
C PRO A 388 16.47 -12.51 -0.92
N GLU A 389 16.91 -13.65 -1.44
CA GLU A 389 17.79 -14.58 -0.71
C GLU A 389 19.15 -13.90 -0.40
N GLU A 390 19.88 -14.33 0.63
CA GLU A 390 21.15 -13.71 1.04
C GLU A 390 22.15 -13.54 -0.12
N SER A 391 22.32 -14.58 -0.95
CA SER A 391 23.19 -14.52 -2.13
C SER A 391 22.75 -13.52 -3.22
N GLU A 392 21.46 -13.13 -3.25
CA GLU A 392 20.90 -12.08 -4.11
C GLU A 392 21.01 -10.70 -3.43
N ALA A 393 20.86 -10.64 -2.11
CA ALA A 393 21.00 -9.43 -1.29
C ALA A 393 22.45 -8.93 -1.27
N GLU A 394 23.43 -9.83 -1.18
CA GLU A 394 24.86 -9.52 -1.27
C GLU A 394 25.24 -8.89 -2.62
N LYS A 395 24.64 -9.37 -3.71
CA LYS A 395 24.89 -8.85 -5.07
C LYS A 395 24.20 -7.51 -5.33
N SER A 396 23.05 -7.27 -4.70
CA SER A 396 22.25 -6.06 -4.90
C SER A 396 22.57 -4.95 -3.88
N GLY A 397 23.31 -5.26 -2.81
CA GLY A 397 23.68 -4.30 -1.76
C GLY A 397 22.49 -3.75 -0.97
N LYS A 398 21.29 -4.33 -1.12
CA LYS A 398 20.04 -3.89 -0.50
C LYS A 398 19.35 -5.07 0.16
N SER A 399 19.27 -5.06 1.49
CA SER A 399 18.38 -5.95 2.23
C SER A 399 17.04 -5.24 2.47
N ASN A 400 15.95 -5.89 2.06
CA ASN A 400 14.57 -5.41 2.28
C ASN A 400 13.91 -6.10 3.49
N ILE A 401 14.69 -6.64 4.42
CA ILE A 401 14.15 -7.28 5.61
C ILE A 401 13.87 -6.19 6.65
N SER A 402 12.61 -6.08 7.02
CA SER A 402 12.11 -5.20 8.08
C SER A 402 11.59 -6.02 9.25
N ILE A 403 11.52 -5.40 10.42
CA ILE A 403 10.78 -5.92 11.56
C ILE A 403 9.57 -5.05 11.77
N LEU A 404 8.38 -5.64 11.76
CA LEU A 404 7.13 -4.96 12.12
C LEU A 404 6.76 -5.35 13.55
N MET A 405 6.78 -4.37 14.46
CA MET A 405 6.50 -4.55 15.87
C MET A 405 5.15 -3.89 16.25
N ASN A 406 4.28 -4.65 16.89
CA ASN A 406 3.00 -4.17 17.40
C ASN A 406 2.93 -4.34 18.92
N THR A 407 2.89 -3.21 19.62
CA THR A 407 2.87 -3.19 21.09
C THR A 407 1.49 -3.53 21.68
N GLU A 408 0.42 -3.28 20.94
CA GLU A 408 -0.95 -3.51 21.39
C GLU A 408 -1.28 -5.01 21.38
N THR A 409 -0.89 -5.72 20.31
CA THR A 409 -1.07 -7.17 20.20
C THR A 409 0.08 -7.98 20.75
N ASN A 410 1.18 -7.33 21.18
CA ASN A 410 2.42 -7.98 21.62
C ASN A 410 2.96 -8.97 20.57
N THR A 411 2.96 -8.55 19.30
CA THR A 411 3.42 -9.35 18.16
C THR A 411 4.56 -8.65 17.45
N ALA A 412 5.48 -9.43 16.91
CA ALA A 412 6.55 -8.93 16.08
C ALA A 412 6.87 -9.92 14.96
N PHE A 413 7.03 -9.40 13.74
CA PHE A 413 7.25 -10.18 12.54
C PHE A 413 8.50 -9.70 11.82
N MET A 414 9.34 -10.63 11.38
CA MET A 414 10.50 -10.35 10.52
C MET A 414 10.18 -10.71 9.07
N GLY A 415 10.61 -9.82 8.16
CA GLY A 415 10.45 -10.00 6.72
C GLY A 415 9.90 -8.75 6.05
N THR A 416 8.96 -8.96 5.15
CA THR A 416 8.42 -7.92 4.27
C THR A 416 7.07 -7.36 4.73
N GLN A 417 6.63 -7.66 5.95
CA GLN A 417 5.31 -7.31 6.47
C GLN A 417 5.10 -5.80 6.58
N ALA A 418 6.13 -5.02 6.94
CA ALA A 418 6.02 -3.57 6.96
C ALA A 418 5.82 -2.98 5.55
N ASP A 419 6.50 -3.53 4.55
CA ASP A 419 6.30 -3.15 3.15
C ASP A 419 4.94 -3.62 2.61
N LEU A 420 4.45 -4.77 3.07
CA LEU A 420 3.13 -5.28 2.73
C LEU A 420 2.03 -4.34 3.24
N LEU A 421 2.14 -3.85 4.48
CA LEU A 421 1.23 -2.86 5.05
C LEU A 421 1.16 -1.61 4.18
N LYS A 422 2.32 -0.99 3.94
CA LYS A 422 2.45 0.19 3.07
C LYS A 422 1.89 -0.06 1.67
N SER A 423 2.23 -1.20 1.05
CA SER A 423 1.77 -1.56 -0.30
C SER A 423 0.26 -1.71 -0.38
N ILE A 424 -0.37 -2.32 0.63
CA ILE A 424 -1.82 -2.50 0.66
C ILE A 424 -2.55 -1.19 0.93
N VAL A 425 -2.08 -0.40 1.90
CA VAL A 425 -2.65 0.92 2.19
C VAL A 425 -2.61 1.80 0.95
N GLN A 426 -1.46 1.91 0.29
CA GLN A 426 -1.30 2.67 -0.95
C GLN A 426 -2.15 2.13 -2.09
N LYS A 427 -2.22 0.80 -2.25
CA LYS A 427 -3.04 0.18 -3.30
C LYS A 427 -4.53 0.52 -3.15
N MET A 428 -5.08 0.42 -1.94
CA MET A 428 -6.49 0.73 -1.69
C MET A 428 -6.77 2.23 -1.71
N TYR A 429 -5.81 3.06 -1.28
CA TYR A 429 -5.95 4.51 -1.35
C TYR A 429 -6.01 5.02 -2.79
N HIS A 430 -5.15 4.50 -3.66
CA HIS A 430 -5.12 4.88 -5.09
C HIS A 430 -6.19 4.20 -5.94
N ASN A 431 -6.74 3.08 -5.46
CA ASN A 431 -7.73 2.27 -6.17
C ASN A 431 -8.81 1.76 -5.18
N PRO A 432 -9.70 2.63 -4.68
CA PRO A 432 -10.73 2.22 -3.72
C PRO A 432 -11.64 1.09 -4.23
N SER A 433 -11.77 0.90 -5.54
CA SER A 433 -12.57 -0.18 -6.13
C SER A 433 -12.10 -1.58 -5.73
N VAL A 434 -10.84 -1.75 -5.32
CA VAL A 434 -10.29 -3.05 -4.91
C VAL A 434 -10.34 -3.31 -3.40
N ALA A 435 -10.83 -2.35 -2.61
CA ALA A 435 -10.74 -2.41 -1.14
C ALA A 435 -11.73 -3.40 -0.49
N SER A 436 -12.94 -3.54 -1.04
CA SER A 436 -14.03 -4.31 -0.43
C SER A 436 -13.66 -5.80 -0.16
N PRO A 437 -13.10 -6.56 -1.12
CA PRO A 437 -12.71 -7.95 -0.85
C PRO A 437 -11.64 -8.08 0.25
N PHE A 438 -10.76 -7.10 0.40
CA PHE A 438 -9.69 -7.08 1.40
C PHE A 438 -10.22 -6.72 2.80
N THR A 439 -10.99 -5.65 2.90
CA THR A 439 -11.58 -5.18 4.18
C THR A 439 -12.56 -6.19 4.75
N ALA A 440 -13.17 -7.01 3.88
CA ALA A 440 -14.00 -8.13 4.28
C ALA A 440 -13.23 -9.32 4.85
N LEU A 441 -11.89 -9.36 4.89
CA LEU A 441 -11.14 -10.46 5.53
C LEU A 441 -11.22 -10.40 7.06
N HIS A 442 -10.82 -11.49 7.73
CA HIS A 442 -10.84 -11.53 9.20
C HIS A 442 -9.77 -10.61 9.80
N HIS A 443 -10.16 -9.68 10.67
CA HIS A 443 -9.23 -8.73 11.33
C HIS A 443 -9.39 -8.72 12.85
N GLY A 444 -9.79 -9.85 13.44
CA GLY A 444 -10.06 -9.98 14.87
C GLY A 444 -11.24 -9.11 15.31
N ASP A 445 -11.18 -8.61 16.54
CA ASP A 445 -12.21 -7.77 17.15
C ASP A 445 -12.04 -6.26 16.85
N TYR A 446 -11.05 -5.91 16.03
CA TYR A 446 -10.80 -4.52 15.66
C TYR A 446 -11.99 -3.95 14.88
N LYS A 447 -12.49 -2.79 15.30
CA LYS A 447 -13.58 -2.08 14.63
C LYS A 447 -13.01 -0.88 13.90
N GLY A 448 -12.93 -0.98 12.58
CA GLY A 448 -12.53 0.13 11.71
C GLY A 448 -13.67 1.11 11.46
N VAL A 449 -13.45 1.99 10.48
CA VAL A 449 -14.47 2.93 9.99
C VAL A 449 -15.20 2.35 8.77
N ASP A 450 -16.51 2.60 8.69
CA ASP A 450 -17.32 2.23 7.52
C ASP A 450 -17.28 3.30 6.41
N THR A 451 -16.79 4.51 6.73
CA THR A 451 -16.66 5.62 5.79
C THR A 451 -15.61 5.31 4.74
N THR A 452 -15.99 5.35 3.46
CA THR A 452 -15.10 5.02 2.34
C THR A 452 -14.44 6.25 1.70
N THR A 453 -15.02 7.44 1.83
CA THR A 453 -14.54 8.67 1.19
C THR A 453 -14.94 9.90 2.00
N VAL A 454 -14.02 10.85 2.12
CA VAL A 454 -14.23 12.19 2.74
C VAL A 454 -13.48 13.21 1.91
N ASP A 455 -14.10 14.37 1.63
CA ASP A 455 -13.50 15.41 0.78
C ASP A 455 -13.00 14.88 -0.58
N GLN A 456 -13.74 13.93 -1.18
CA GLN A 456 -13.36 13.22 -2.40
C GLN A 456 -12.08 12.37 -2.31
N MET A 457 -11.52 12.20 -1.10
CA MET A 457 -10.36 11.37 -0.84
C MET A 457 -10.76 10.03 -0.22
N PRO A 458 -10.23 8.89 -0.73
CA PRO A 458 -10.48 7.59 -0.13
C PRO A 458 -9.99 7.51 1.32
N ILE A 459 -10.78 6.85 2.17
CA ILE A 459 -10.40 6.55 3.55
C ILE A 459 -9.90 5.11 3.61
N VAL A 460 -8.70 4.92 4.14
CA VAL A 460 -8.12 3.60 4.40
C VAL A 460 -7.64 3.56 5.85
N ASP A 461 -8.26 2.72 6.67
CA ASP A 461 -7.82 2.51 8.04
C ASP A 461 -6.56 1.62 8.09
N THR A 462 -5.39 2.25 8.23
CA THR A 462 -4.09 1.59 8.34
C THR A 462 -4.05 0.51 9.42
N PHE A 463 -4.72 0.71 10.55
CA PHE A 463 -4.72 -0.27 11.63
C PHE A 463 -5.61 -1.46 11.33
N GLN A 464 -6.76 -1.26 10.66
CA GLN A 464 -7.55 -2.39 10.15
C GLN A 464 -6.73 -3.22 9.14
N VAL A 465 -5.99 -2.55 8.25
CA VAL A 465 -5.11 -3.24 7.28
C VAL A 465 -4.05 -4.06 8.00
N GLU A 466 -3.40 -3.50 9.02
CA GLU A 466 -2.40 -4.21 9.83
C GLU A 466 -3.01 -5.43 10.53
N ARG A 467 -4.19 -5.28 11.13
CA ARG A 467 -4.91 -6.39 11.79
C ARG A 467 -5.24 -7.47 10.77
N THR A 468 -5.76 -7.11 9.60
CA THR A 468 -5.99 -8.06 8.49
C THR A 468 -4.71 -8.77 8.08
N ILE A 469 -3.58 -8.08 7.97
CA ILE A 469 -2.28 -8.69 7.64
C ILE A 469 -1.86 -9.71 8.70
N SER A 470 -2.02 -9.39 9.98
CA SER A 470 -1.60 -10.26 11.08
C SER A 470 -2.30 -11.63 11.06
N PHE A 471 -3.58 -11.67 10.64
CA PHE A 471 -4.36 -12.90 10.56
C PHE A 471 -4.27 -13.61 9.21
N ASN A 472 -4.11 -12.88 8.10
CA ASN A 472 -4.31 -13.42 6.74
C ASN A 472 -3.04 -13.44 5.87
N SER A 473 -1.92 -12.90 6.35
CA SER A 473 -0.67 -12.96 5.57
C SER A 473 -0.06 -14.36 5.56
N PHE A 474 0.45 -14.71 4.39
CA PHE A 474 1.18 -15.95 4.14
C PHE A 474 2.65 -15.62 3.90
N GLY A 475 3.54 -16.26 4.66
CA GLY A 475 4.92 -16.41 4.20
C GLY A 475 4.96 -17.32 2.96
N CYS A 476 5.75 -16.95 1.97
CA CYS A 476 5.82 -17.68 0.71
C CYS A 476 7.25 -17.77 0.17
N PRO A 477 7.69 -18.95 -0.31
CA PRO A 477 8.93 -19.07 -1.08
C PRO A 477 8.73 -18.56 -2.51
N LEU A 478 9.84 -18.26 -3.20
CA LEU A 478 9.84 -18.01 -4.64
C LEU A 478 9.19 -19.17 -5.43
N SER A 479 9.46 -20.41 -5.01
CA SER A 479 8.87 -21.62 -5.59
C SER A 479 8.79 -22.72 -4.55
N SER A 480 7.58 -23.22 -4.30
CA SER A 480 7.41 -24.37 -3.37
C SER A 480 8.06 -25.65 -3.88
N MET A 481 8.25 -25.78 -5.19
CA MET A 481 8.93 -26.94 -5.76
C MET A 481 10.41 -26.96 -5.35
N ASN A 482 11.08 -25.79 -5.40
CA ASN A 482 12.47 -25.67 -5.00
C ASN A 482 12.62 -25.83 -3.49
N SER A 483 11.72 -25.23 -2.70
CA SER A 483 11.78 -25.36 -1.24
C SER A 483 11.57 -26.81 -0.79
N GLN A 484 10.64 -27.55 -1.42
CA GLN A 484 10.43 -28.97 -1.14
C GLN A 484 11.64 -29.83 -1.54
N ALA A 485 12.32 -29.50 -2.65
CA ALA A 485 13.54 -30.21 -3.05
C ALA A 485 14.67 -30.04 -2.02
N LYS A 486 14.88 -28.81 -1.50
CA LYS A 486 15.88 -28.53 -0.44
C LYS A 486 15.63 -29.36 0.82
N VAL A 487 14.36 -29.43 1.27
CA VAL A 487 13.96 -30.24 2.45
C VAL A 487 14.19 -31.73 2.22
N ARG A 488 13.83 -32.25 1.04
CA ARG A 488 14.01 -33.67 0.70
C ARG A 488 15.49 -34.07 0.70
N ASP A 489 16.36 -33.17 0.26
CA ASP A 489 17.79 -33.43 0.12
C ASP A 489 18.56 -33.23 1.45
N HIS A 490 17.86 -33.05 2.58
CA HIS A 490 18.42 -32.81 3.93
C HIS A 490 19.41 -31.65 4.01
N LYS A 491 19.31 -30.68 3.09
CA LYS A 491 20.28 -29.56 3.02
C LYS A 491 20.01 -28.45 4.01
N ASP A 492 18.79 -28.37 4.56
CA ASP A 492 18.38 -27.41 5.59
C ASP A 492 17.46 -28.12 6.60
N GLU A 493 17.52 -27.75 7.88
CA GLU A 493 16.37 -27.95 8.78
C GLU A 493 15.19 -27.15 8.22
N PRO A 494 13.94 -27.64 8.34
CA PRO A 494 12.80 -26.92 7.80
C PRO A 494 12.61 -25.62 8.57
N GLU A 495 13.21 -24.52 8.10
CA GLU A 495 12.77 -23.19 8.46
C GLU A 495 11.33 -23.06 7.96
N SER A 496 10.39 -23.21 8.90
CA SER A 496 8.95 -23.16 8.64
C SER A 496 8.44 -21.77 8.23
N ALA A 497 9.34 -20.80 8.13
CA ALA A 497 9.03 -19.40 7.98
C ALA A 497 9.71 -18.83 6.73
N PHE A 498 9.06 -17.84 6.12
CA PHE A 498 9.56 -17.14 4.93
C PHE A 498 9.63 -15.62 5.18
N HIS A 499 10.65 -14.97 4.63
CA HIS A 499 10.80 -13.51 4.69
C HIS A 499 9.90 -12.78 3.68
N SER A 500 9.62 -13.40 2.53
CA SER A 500 8.64 -12.89 1.57
C SER A 500 7.24 -13.17 2.07
N THR A 501 6.35 -12.18 1.95
CA THR A 501 4.96 -12.28 2.43
C THR A 501 3.98 -11.72 1.42
N GLY A 502 2.76 -12.24 1.47
CA GLY A 502 1.66 -11.72 0.65
C GLY A 502 0.30 -12.08 1.20
N ILE A 503 -0.74 -11.53 0.55
CA ILE A 503 -2.14 -11.82 0.84
C ILE A 503 -2.83 -12.31 -0.43
N TRP A 504 -3.59 -13.38 -0.26
CA TRP A 504 -4.42 -14.03 -1.25
C TRP A 504 -5.83 -14.11 -0.66
N ILE A 505 -6.76 -13.32 -1.19
CA ILE A 505 -8.08 -13.07 -0.60
C ILE A 505 -8.86 -14.38 -0.44
N GLN A 506 -8.97 -15.17 -1.51
CA GLN A 506 -9.76 -16.41 -1.50
C GLN A 506 -9.09 -17.47 -0.63
N ALA A 507 -7.76 -17.60 -0.72
CA ALA A 507 -7.01 -18.53 0.11
C ALA A 507 -7.10 -18.21 1.62
N SER A 508 -7.30 -16.94 1.98
CA SER A 508 -7.44 -16.50 3.38
C SER A 508 -8.70 -17.03 4.05
N TYR A 509 -9.72 -17.46 3.29
CA TYR A 509 -10.91 -18.13 3.82
C TYR A 509 -10.71 -19.63 4.13
N ILE A 510 -9.55 -20.21 3.82
CA ILE A 510 -9.28 -21.62 4.12
C ILE A 510 -8.86 -21.74 5.58
N ASN A 511 -9.63 -22.51 6.36
CA ASN A 511 -9.41 -22.65 7.79
C ASN A 511 -8.28 -23.64 8.13
N HIS A 512 -7.76 -23.51 9.34
CA HIS A 512 -6.78 -24.47 9.87
C HIS A 512 -7.41 -25.83 10.20
N SER A 513 -6.69 -26.90 9.84
CA SER A 513 -6.90 -28.24 10.40
C SER A 513 -5.59 -29.03 10.39
N CYS A 514 -5.25 -29.71 11.51
CA CYS A 514 -4.13 -30.64 11.58
C CYS A 514 -4.28 -31.81 10.59
N THR A 515 -5.50 -32.14 10.17
CA THR A 515 -5.81 -33.19 9.19
C THR A 515 -6.26 -32.58 7.85
N SER A 516 -5.42 -31.71 7.28
CA SER A 516 -5.69 -30.96 6.06
C SER A 516 -6.18 -31.79 4.88
N ASN A 517 -7.11 -31.24 4.11
CA ASN A 517 -7.68 -31.87 2.92
C ASN A 517 -7.38 -31.08 1.62
N ALA A 518 -6.66 -29.97 1.74
CA ALA A 518 -6.09 -29.20 0.66
C ALA A 518 -4.61 -28.88 0.92
N ARG A 519 -3.83 -28.70 -0.14
CA ARG A 519 -2.42 -28.29 -0.06
C ARG A 519 -2.21 -27.04 -0.89
N ARG A 520 -1.58 -26.03 -0.28
CA ARG A 520 -1.09 -24.82 -0.98
C ARG A 520 0.35 -25.01 -1.47
N SER A 521 0.67 -24.39 -2.59
CA SER A 521 2.01 -24.20 -3.13
C SER A 521 2.11 -22.84 -3.82
N PHE A 522 3.34 -22.38 -4.05
CA PHE A 522 3.63 -21.07 -4.61
C PHE A 522 4.52 -21.15 -5.85
N ILE A 523 4.26 -20.25 -6.80
CA ILE A 523 5.14 -19.92 -7.92
C ILE A 523 5.13 -18.40 -8.06
N GLY A 524 6.20 -17.74 -7.64
CA GLY A 524 6.20 -16.28 -7.50
C GLY A 524 5.06 -15.83 -6.61
N ASP A 525 4.24 -14.90 -7.11
CA ASP A 525 3.05 -14.40 -6.40
C ASP A 525 1.72 -15.10 -6.76
N MET A 526 1.80 -16.29 -7.37
CA MET A 526 0.66 -17.18 -7.58
C MET A 526 0.60 -18.23 -6.46
N MET A 527 -0.55 -18.33 -5.78
CA MET A 527 -0.84 -19.41 -4.85
C MET A 527 -1.73 -20.46 -5.51
N ILE A 528 -1.29 -21.71 -5.49
CA ILE A 528 -1.99 -22.84 -6.09
C ILE A 528 -2.48 -23.73 -4.96
N VAL A 529 -3.79 -24.02 -4.94
CA VAL A 529 -4.40 -24.91 -3.95
C VAL A 529 -5.03 -26.11 -4.66
N ARG A 530 -4.65 -27.31 -4.23
CA ARG A 530 -5.19 -28.58 -4.76
C ARG A 530 -5.78 -29.43 -3.65
N ALA A 531 -6.79 -30.23 -3.99
CA ALA A 531 -7.34 -31.25 -3.10
C ALA A 531 -6.29 -32.34 -2.84
N THR A 532 -6.13 -32.78 -1.59
CA THR A 532 -5.19 -33.86 -1.23
C THR A 532 -5.86 -35.23 -1.17
N ARG A 533 -7.18 -35.28 -1.28
CA ARG A 533 -8.02 -36.46 -1.25
C ARG A 533 -9.33 -36.18 -1.99
N ASP A 534 -10.12 -37.21 -2.24
CA ASP A 534 -11.47 -37.04 -2.78
C ASP A 534 -12.36 -36.30 -1.77
N LEU A 535 -13.06 -35.26 -2.22
CA LEU A 535 -13.95 -34.44 -1.39
C LEU A 535 -15.36 -34.48 -1.96
N LYS A 536 -16.35 -34.68 -1.08
CA LYS A 536 -17.77 -34.60 -1.45
C LYS A 536 -18.21 -33.13 -1.50
N LYS A 537 -19.24 -32.83 -2.30
CA LYS A 537 -19.94 -31.53 -2.26
C LYS A 537 -20.23 -31.10 -0.82
N GLY A 538 -19.95 -29.84 -0.49
CA GLY A 538 -20.18 -29.26 0.82
C GLY A 538 -19.10 -29.57 1.86
N THR A 539 -18.00 -30.21 1.47
CA THR A 539 -16.84 -30.39 2.38
C THR A 539 -16.11 -29.05 2.55
N GLU A 540 -15.82 -28.67 3.80
CA GLU A 540 -14.96 -27.52 4.11
C GLU A 540 -13.51 -27.81 3.72
N LEU A 541 -12.87 -26.86 3.06
CA LEU A 541 -11.44 -26.90 2.75
C LEU A 541 -10.63 -26.45 3.95
N SER A 542 -9.52 -27.16 4.19
CA SER A 542 -8.59 -26.82 5.26
C SER A 542 -7.15 -27.16 4.89
N PHE A 543 -6.22 -26.35 5.37
CA PHE A 543 -4.78 -26.61 5.31
C PHE A 543 -4.08 -26.27 6.63
N TRP A 544 -2.80 -26.62 6.73
CA TRP A 544 -1.97 -26.23 7.87
C TRP A 544 -1.62 -24.74 7.82
N TYR A 545 -1.80 -24.02 8.93
CA TYR A 545 -1.35 -22.63 9.05
C TYR A 545 0.13 -22.54 9.38
N HIS A 546 0.60 -23.54 10.13
CA HIS A 546 1.99 -23.82 10.43
C HIS A 546 2.24 -25.31 10.18
N CYS A 547 3.40 -25.64 9.61
CA CYS A 547 3.82 -27.03 9.53
C CYS A 547 3.84 -27.63 10.95
N PRO A 548 3.23 -28.81 11.18
CA PRO A 548 3.37 -29.48 12.47
C PRO A 548 4.85 -29.72 12.73
N SER A 549 5.41 -29.09 13.75
CA SER A 549 6.77 -29.39 14.18
C SER A 549 6.80 -30.84 14.66
N ARG A 550 7.85 -31.58 14.30
CA ARG A 550 8.20 -32.78 15.07
C ARG A 550 8.57 -32.25 16.45
N GLY A 551 7.68 -32.41 17.42
CA GLY A 551 8.01 -32.12 18.81
C GLY A 551 9.28 -32.89 19.16
N ILE A 552 10.31 -32.18 19.61
CA ILE A 552 11.21 -32.78 20.60
C ILE A 552 10.39 -32.79 21.90
N PRO A 553 10.36 -33.91 22.64
CA PRO A 553 9.42 -34.17 23.74
C PRO A 553 9.22 -33.03 24.74
#